data_AF-A0A2N7RLP4-F1
#
_entry.id   AF-A0A2N7RLP4-F1
#
_cell.length_a   1.000
_cell.length_b   1.000
_cell.length_c   1.000
_cell.angle_alpha   90.00
_cell.angle_beta   90.00
_cell.angle_gamma   90.00
#
_symmetry.space_group_name_H-M   'P 1'
#
loop_
_entity.id
_entity.type
_entity.pdbx_description
1 polymer ?
#
loop_
_entity_poly.entity_id
_entity_poly.type
_entity_poly.pdbx_seq_one_letter_code
_entity_poly.pdbx_strand_id
1 'polypeptide(L)'
;MKKSLVALALFGAFAATAQAQSSVQIYGTIDAGLGKTTGETTKVTKRDNNKLGFKGTEDLGNGLKAIFQLEIRYESDTGTLESNARPLFQGQSRVGLQGDFGTVRLGRGLTAFQESSTGFEPWSGMPTPAGFQTDLTVAAYSSDPLSAPGNSRNRFSNAVFYNSPVFSGFQINATVAAKEANGNAAVAATAGNRAVPANATPDSNPYSVSATYTNTQFAAMAAYERNALEAKLWSVAASFNPITELKLMASYQHQDDSNFKLVNTDTKAWLIGANYDVGPGKVRAGYGQKTPDGVTKTKQASLGYDYNLSKRTYLYADISNRKDAVSKTYIGLGVHHNF
;
A
#
# COMPACT_ATOMS: atom_id res chain seq x y z
N MET A 1 40.86 6.05 -52.53
CA MET A 1 40.52 5.98 -51.09
C MET A 1 39.03 6.35 -50.90
N LYS A 2 38.36 5.83 -49.85
CA LYS A 2 37.15 6.43 -49.23
C LYS A 2 35.75 6.20 -49.87
N LYS A 3 35.31 4.98 -50.18
CA LYS A 3 33.86 4.69 -50.32
C LYS A 3 33.38 3.46 -49.54
N SER A 4 34.19 2.41 -49.49
CA SER A 4 33.84 1.15 -48.79
C SER A 4 33.87 1.25 -47.25
N LEU A 5 34.77 2.08 -46.70
CA LEU A 5 34.87 2.31 -45.23
C LEU A 5 33.73 3.16 -44.68
N VAL A 6 33.14 4.05 -45.48
CA VAL A 6 32.00 4.88 -45.07
C VAL A 6 30.72 4.04 -45.03
N ALA A 7 30.56 3.07 -45.95
CA ALA A 7 29.44 2.14 -45.92
C ALA A 7 29.48 1.19 -44.71
N LEU A 8 30.66 0.68 -44.34
CA LEU A 8 30.80 -0.19 -43.15
C LEU A 8 30.61 0.57 -41.83
N ALA A 9 31.01 1.84 -41.76
CA ALA A 9 30.73 2.71 -40.62
C ALA A 9 29.24 3.10 -40.53
N LEU A 10 28.55 3.30 -41.66
CA LEU A 10 27.11 3.57 -41.69
C LEU A 10 26.28 2.33 -41.30
N PHE A 11 26.65 1.12 -41.76
CA PHE A 11 25.95 -0.11 -41.34
C PHE A 11 26.24 -0.52 -39.89
N GLY A 12 27.43 -0.21 -39.36
CA GLY A 12 27.74 -0.39 -37.93
C GLY A 12 27.00 0.58 -37.01
N ALA A 13 26.70 1.80 -37.49
CA ALA A 13 25.97 2.80 -36.72
C ALA A 13 24.48 2.46 -36.51
N PHE A 14 23.86 1.69 -37.43
CA PHE A 14 22.48 1.21 -37.28
C PHE A 14 22.37 -0.15 -36.57
N ALA A 15 23.46 -0.91 -36.43
CA ALA A 15 23.46 -2.17 -35.66
C ALA A 15 23.65 -1.94 -34.15
N ALA A 16 24.13 -0.76 -33.75
CA ALA A 16 24.35 -0.38 -32.35
C ALA A 16 23.20 0.45 -31.75
N THR A 17 22.12 0.74 -32.50
CA THR A 17 20.93 1.38 -31.94
C THR A 17 20.16 0.37 -31.11
N ALA A 18 20.52 0.29 -29.82
CA ALA A 18 19.67 -0.15 -28.74
C ALA A 18 18.92 -1.48 -28.98
N GLN A 19 19.62 -2.60 -28.78
CA GLN A 19 18.96 -3.74 -28.13
C GLN A 19 18.73 -3.36 -26.66
N ALA A 20 17.85 -2.38 -26.42
CA ALA A 20 17.29 -2.15 -25.11
C ALA A 20 16.45 -3.39 -24.81
N GLN A 21 17.02 -4.34 -24.06
CA GLN A 21 16.31 -5.57 -23.71
C GLN A 21 15.16 -5.19 -22.76
N SER A 22 14.00 -4.88 -23.34
CA SER A 22 12.75 -4.71 -22.62
C SER A 22 12.44 -6.02 -21.91
N SER A 23 12.58 -6.06 -20.58
CA SER A 23 12.19 -7.22 -19.80
C SER A 23 10.77 -7.01 -19.29
N VAL A 24 9.84 -7.87 -19.72
CA VAL A 24 8.52 -7.97 -19.09
C VAL A 24 8.58 -9.13 -18.11
N GLN A 25 8.17 -8.86 -16.87
CA GLN A 25 8.11 -9.83 -15.79
C GLN A 25 6.65 -10.04 -15.40
N ILE A 26 6.23 -11.30 -15.41
CA ILE A 26 5.01 -11.74 -14.72
C ILE A 26 5.41 -12.03 -13.27
N TYR A 27 4.65 -11.50 -12.33
CA TYR A 27 4.88 -11.73 -10.91
C TYR A 27 3.55 -11.88 -10.18
N GLY A 28 3.59 -12.48 -8.99
CA GLY A 28 2.38 -12.56 -8.19
C GLY A 28 2.57 -13.15 -6.80
N THR A 29 1.43 -13.23 -6.12
CA THR A 29 1.28 -13.83 -4.80
C THR A 29 -0.02 -14.61 -4.77
N ILE A 30 0.06 -15.85 -4.32
CA ILE A 30 -1.08 -16.64 -3.90
C ILE A 30 -0.92 -17.02 -2.42
N ASP A 31 -1.90 -16.62 -1.63
CA ASP A 31 -2.06 -16.87 -0.21
C ASP A 31 -3.46 -17.45 0.00
N ALA A 32 -3.50 -18.57 0.70
CA ALA A 32 -4.73 -19.25 1.08
C ALA A 32 -4.52 -19.97 2.41
N GLY A 33 -5.54 -19.94 3.25
CA GLY A 33 -5.51 -20.56 4.56
C GLY A 33 -6.89 -20.73 5.17
N LEU A 34 -6.95 -21.40 6.31
CA LEU A 34 -8.14 -21.47 7.14
C LEU A 34 -8.21 -20.27 8.08
N GLY A 35 -9.35 -19.60 8.08
CA GLY A 35 -9.64 -18.47 8.95
C GLY A 35 -10.80 -18.80 9.88
N LYS A 36 -10.68 -18.39 11.15
CA LYS A 36 -11.76 -18.46 12.13
C LYS A 36 -11.87 -17.15 12.88
N THR A 37 -13.09 -16.63 12.97
CA THR A 37 -13.44 -15.49 13.82
C THR A 37 -14.41 -15.93 14.91
N THR A 38 -14.34 -15.34 16.10
CA THR A 38 -15.31 -15.56 17.18
C THR A 38 -16.74 -15.39 16.66
N GLY A 39 -17.58 -16.41 16.87
CA GLY A 39 -18.99 -16.42 16.46
C GLY A 39 -19.24 -16.79 14.98
N GLU A 40 -18.18 -16.98 14.18
CA GLU A 40 -18.30 -17.27 12.75
C GLU A 40 -17.85 -18.70 12.42
N THR A 41 -18.28 -19.25 11.29
CA THR A 41 -17.81 -20.56 10.79
C THR A 41 -16.37 -20.47 10.27
N THR A 42 -15.61 -21.56 10.41
CA THR A 42 -14.28 -21.68 9.78
C THR A 42 -14.45 -21.70 8.27
N LYS A 43 -13.62 -20.95 7.55
CA LYS A 43 -13.66 -20.89 6.08
C LYS A 43 -12.26 -20.74 5.49
N VAL A 44 -12.15 -21.01 4.20
CA VAL A 44 -10.96 -20.60 3.45
C VAL A 44 -10.94 -19.07 3.37
N THR A 45 -9.77 -18.49 3.59
CA THR A 45 -9.49 -17.05 3.55
C THR A 45 -8.07 -16.84 3.02
N LYS A 46 -7.66 -15.59 2.92
CA LYS A 46 -6.28 -15.17 2.70
C LYS A 46 -5.78 -14.29 3.86
N ARG A 47 -4.47 -14.22 4.02
CA ARG A 47 -3.76 -13.33 4.92
C ARG A 47 -3.16 -12.13 4.18
N ASP A 48 -2.50 -12.38 3.06
CA ASP A 48 -2.07 -11.32 2.13
C ASP A 48 -3.10 -11.10 1.02
N ASN A 49 -3.06 -9.92 0.41
CA ASN A 49 -3.84 -9.60 -0.77
C ASN A 49 -3.23 -10.31 -2.00
N ASN A 50 -3.91 -11.34 -2.49
CA ASN A 50 -3.46 -12.07 -3.69
C ASN A 50 -3.37 -11.18 -4.92
N LYS A 51 -2.37 -11.42 -5.76
CA LYS A 51 -2.07 -10.58 -6.92
C LYS A 51 -1.46 -11.34 -8.07
N LEU A 52 -1.82 -10.92 -9.27
CA LEU A 52 -1.15 -11.26 -10.52
C LEU A 52 -0.80 -9.96 -11.22
N GLY A 53 0.47 -9.78 -11.57
CA GLY A 53 0.95 -8.54 -12.13
C GLY A 53 1.94 -8.72 -13.26
N PHE A 54 2.05 -7.66 -14.05
CA PHE A 54 2.97 -7.49 -15.16
C PHE A 54 3.73 -6.20 -14.91
N LYS A 55 5.05 -6.26 -14.95
CA LYS A 55 5.89 -5.05 -14.90
C LYS A 55 6.97 -5.13 -15.94
N GLY A 56 7.43 -3.98 -16.40
CA GLY A 56 8.53 -3.93 -17.33
C GLY A 56 9.36 -2.68 -17.21
N THR A 57 10.55 -2.78 -17.77
CA THR A 57 11.53 -1.69 -17.86
C THR A 57 12.16 -1.76 -19.23
N GLU A 58 12.16 -0.63 -19.92
CA GLU A 58 12.83 -0.40 -21.18
C GLU A 58 13.92 0.65 -20.94
N ASP A 59 15.16 0.33 -21.32
CA ASP A 59 16.27 1.28 -21.22
C ASP A 59 16.22 2.24 -22.41
N LEU A 60 16.07 3.53 -22.15
CA LEU A 60 16.01 4.57 -23.17
C LEU A 60 17.39 5.22 -23.43
N GLY A 61 18.45 4.71 -22.79
CA GLY A 61 19.80 5.24 -22.85
C GLY A 61 20.07 6.37 -21.86
N ASN A 62 21.35 6.66 -21.62
CA ASN A 62 21.81 7.75 -20.74
C ASN A 62 21.19 7.73 -19.33
N GLY A 63 20.91 6.54 -18.79
CA GLY A 63 20.30 6.38 -17.46
C GLY A 63 18.79 6.61 -17.39
N LEU A 64 18.14 6.99 -18.51
CA LEU A 64 16.70 7.14 -18.60
C LEU A 64 16.03 5.79 -18.93
N LYS A 65 14.90 5.50 -18.28
CA LYS A 65 14.13 4.27 -18.47
C LYS A 65 12.64 4.57 -18.58
N ALA A 66 11.94 3.87 -19.46
CA ALA A 66 10.49 3.75 -19.41
C ALA A 66 10.10 2.55 -18.54
N ILE A 67 9.05 2.72 -17.74
CA ILE A 67 8.56 1.68 -16.83
C ILE A 67 7.04 1.55 -16.90
N PHE A 68 6.53 0.34 -16.68
CA PHE A 68 5.10 0.11 -16.47
C PHE A 68 4.84 -0.94 -15.40
N GLN A 69 3.65 -0.89 -14.79
CA GLN A 69 3.17 -1.89 -13.86
C GLN A 69 1.64 -1.99 -13.89
N LEU A 70 1.13 -3.19 -14.12
CA LEU A 70 -0.29 -3.54 -14.06
C LEU A 70 -0.45 -4.68 -13.05
N GLU A 71 -1.40 -4.56 -12.12
CA GLU A 71 -1.59 -5.56 -11.05
C GLU A 71 -3.07 -5.80 -10.76
N ILE A 72 -3.50 -7.05 -10.96
CA ILE A 72 -4.83 -7.57 -10.63
C ILE A 72 -4.82 -8.08 -9.20
N ARG A 73 -5.91 -7.86 -8.46
CA ARG A 73 -6.14 -8.45 -7.14
C ARG A 73 -7.30 -9.45 -7.21
N TYR A 74 -7.16 -10.60 -6.54
CA TYR A 74 -8.14 -11.69 -6.62
C TYR A 74 -8.37 -12.39 -5.27
N GLU A 75 -9.40 -13.22 -5.21
CA GLU A 75 -9.75 -14.08 -4.08
C GLU A 75 -9.36 -15.53 -4.38
N SER A 76 -8.57 -16.15 -3.50
CA SER A 76 -8.06 -17.52 -3.72
C SER A 76 -9.10 -18.61 -3.47
N ASP A 77 -10.15 -18.33 -2.70
CA ASP A 77 -11.22 -19.27 -2.37
C ASP A 77 -12.28 -19.38 -3.47
N THR A 78 -12.56 -18.27 -4.18
CA THR A 78 -13.62 -18.18 -5.19
C THR A 78 -13.09 -17.97 -6.61
N GLY A 79 -11.83 -17.60 -6.77
CA GLY A 79 -11.24 -17.27 -8.08
C GLY A 79 -11.76 -15.96 -8.68
N THR A 80 -12.43 -15.12 -7.89
CA THR A 80 -13.01 -13.84 -8.35
C THR A 80 -12.05 -12.66 -8.16
N LEU A 81 -12.35 -11.51 -8.76
CA LEU A 81 -11.66 -10.26 -8.43
C LEU A 81 -11.85 -9.93 -6.95
N GLU A 82 -10.84 -9.30 -6.36
CA GLU A 82 -10.92 -8.79 -4.99
C GLU A 82 -12.02 -7.72 -4.92
N SER A 83 -13.22 -8.07 -4.43
CA SER A 83 -14.44 -7.26 -4.46
C SER A 83 -14.95 -6.91 -5.87
N ASN A 84 -16.25 -7.06 -6.08
CA ASN A 84 -16.96 -6.67 -7.30
C ASN A 84 -17.00 -5.14 -7.54
N ALA A 85 -16.64 -4.32 -6.55
CA ALA A 85 -16.60 -2.86 -6.67
C ALA A 85 -15.21 -2.32 -7.04
N ARG A 86 -14.19 -3.18 -7.15
CA ARG A 86 -12.81 -2.77 -7.46
C ARG A 86 -12.53 -2.97 -8.96
N PRO A 87 -11.77 -2.06 -9.61
CA PRO A 87 -11.38 -2.21 -11.00
C PRO A 87 -10.46 -3.42 -11.23
N LEU A 88 -10.31 -3.87 -12.49
CA LEU A 88 -9.44 -5.01 -12.84
C LEU A 88 -8.00 -4.84 -12.32
N PHE A 89 -7.35 -3.73 -12.66
CA PHE A 89 -5.99 -3.40 -12.22
C PHE A 89 -5.98 -2.64 -10.89
N GLN A 90 -6.69 -3.20 -9.92
CA GLN A 90 -6.87 -2.59 -8.61
C GLN A 90 -5.57 -2.42 -7.84
N GLY A 91 -4.62 -3.34 -8.01
CA GLY A 91 -3.34 -3.27 -7.33
C GLY A 91 -2.60 -1.98 -7.69
N GLN A 92 -2.31 -1.85 -8.98
CA GLN A 92 -1.57 -0.76 -9.62
C GLN A 92 -1.94 -0.75 -11.12
N SER A 93 -2.04 0.44 -11.72
CA SER A 93 -2.03 0.61 -13.18
C SER A 93 -1.26 1.88 -13.51
N ARG A 94 0.04 1.73 -13.78
CA ARG A 94 0.98 2.86 -13.91
C ARG A 94 1.90 2.70 -15.12
N VAL A 95 2.23 3.83 -15.73
CA VAL A 95 3.32 3.98 -16.71
C VAL A 95 4.17 5.20 -16.31
N GLY A 96 5.46 5.21 -16.61
CA GLY A 96 6.31 6.29 -16.15
C GLY A 96 7.71 6.31 -16.73
N LEU A 97 8.48 7.29 -16.26
CA LEU A 97 9.90 7.47 -16.55
C LEU A 97 10.70 7.43 -15.26
N GLN A 98 11.89 6.84 -15.34
CA GLN A 98 12.86 6.78 -14.26
C GLN A 98 14.23 7.23 -14.75
N GLY A 99 14.96 7.97 -13.93
CA GLY A 99 16.35 8.34 -14.19
C GLY A 99 17.01 8.94 -12.94
N ASP A 100 18.07 9.73 -13.13
CA ASP A 100 18.79 10.38 -12.02
C ASP A 100 17.92 11.39 -11.25
N PHE A 101 16.84 11.86 -11.85
CA PHE A 101 15.83 12.70 -11.20
C PHE A 101 14.87 11.90 -10.29
N GLY A 102 14.97 10.58 -10.24
CA GLY A 102 14.03 9.70 -9.53
C GLY A 102 13.02 9.07 -10.48
N THR A 103 11.79 8.92 -10.03
CA THR A 103 10.75 8.18 -10.77
C THR A 103 9.45 8.97 -10.82
N VAL A 104 8.93 9.24 -12.02
CA VAL A 104 7.61 9.84 -12.25
C VAL A 104 6.69 8.80 -12.89
N ARG A 105 5.52 8.57 -12.31
CA ARG A 105 4.51 7.62 -12.81
C ARG A 105 3.15 8.30 -12.95
N LEU A 106 2.39 7.90 -13.95
CA LEU A 106 1.02 8.33 -14.21
C LEU A 106 0.08 7.13 -14.10
N GLY A 107 -1.09 7.32 -13.48
CA GLY A 107 -2.17 6.32 -13.47
C GLY A 107 -2.82 6.14 -12.10
N ARG A 108 -2.97 4.89 -11.64
CA ARG A 108 -3.62 4.53 -10.37
C ARG A 108 -2.70 3.69 -9.47
N GLY A 109 -2.71 3.95 -8.18
CA GLY A 109 -2.10 3.08 -7.17
C GLY A 109 -2.03 3.72 -5.79
N LEU A 110 -1.28 3.10 -4.86
CA LEU A 110 -1.11 3.60 -3.50
C LEU A 110 -0.53 5.02 -3.48
N THR A 111 -1.05 5.88 -2.61
CA THR A 111 -0.51 7.22 -2.40
C THR A 111 0.85 7.17 -1.69
N ALA A 112 1.60 8.28 -1.68
CA ALA A 112 2.89 8.38 -1.00
C ALA A 112 2.83 7.92 0.48
N PHE A 113 1.83 8.38 1.24
CA PHE A 113 1.59 7.93 2.61
C PHE A 113 1.27 6.43 2.70
N GLN A 114 0.34 5.94 1.88
CA GLN A 114 -0.13 4.56 1.95
C GLN A 114 0.96 3.56 1.57
N GLU A 115 1.81 3.90 0.60
CA GLU A 115 2.97 3.11 0.18
C GLU A 115 4.07 3.09 1.25
N SER A 116 4.30 4.21 1.96
CA SER A 116 5.39 4.32 2.94
C SER A 116 5.03 3.74 4.32
N SER A 117 3.76 3.85 4.72
CA SER A 117 3.31 3.49 6.08
C SER A 117 3.41 2.00 6.41
N THR A 118 3.33 1.12 5.41
CA THR A 118 3.41 -0.35 5.61
C THR A 118 4.78 -0.79 6.12
N GLY A 119 5.84 0.00 5.92
CA GLY A 119 7.19 -0.30 6.40
C GLY A 119 7.36 -0.26 7.93
N PHE A 120 6.36 0.27 8.65
CA PHE A 120 6.42 0.57 10.08
C PHE A 120 5.35 -0.17 10.90
N GLU A 121 4.89 -1.32 10.40
CA GLU A 121 4.00 -2.21 11.13
C GLU A 121 4.39 -3.69 10.90
N PRO A 122 4.12 -4.60 11.86
CA PRO A 122 4.72 -5.93 11.86
C PRO A 122 4.27 -6.87 10.74
N TRP A 123 3.15 -6.63 10.05
CA TRP A 123 2.61 -7.43 8.94
C TRP A 123 2.83 -6.80 7.56
N SER A 124 3.53 -5.67 7.47
CA SER A 124 3.96 -5.07 6.20
C SER A 124 2.85 -4.84 5.16
N GLY A 125 1.64 -4.49 5.60
CA GLY A 125 0.45 -4.24 4.79
C GLY A 125 -0.46 -5.45 4.57
N MET A 126 -0.11 -6.64 5.08
CA MET A 126 -1.01 -7.80 5.05
C MET A 126 -2.22 -7.52 5.95
N PRO A 127 -3.47 -7.55 5.44
CA PRO A 127 -4.62 -7.02 6.17
C PRO A 127 -5.21 -7.97 7.21
N THR A 128 -5.27 -9.28 6.92
CA THR A 128 -6.01 -10.26 7.73
C THR A 128 -5.10 -11.40 8.13
N PRO A 129 -5.41 -12.19 9.17
CA PRO A 129 -6.28 -11.83 10.29
C PRO A 129 -5.62 -10.87 11.29
N ALA A 130 -4.32 -10.60 11.16
CA ALA A 130 -3.49 -9.97 12.18
C ALA A 130 -2.88 -8.61 11.78
N GLY A 131 -3.15 -8.15 10.56
CA GLY A 131 -2.69 -6.86 10.06
C GLY A 131 -3.19 -5.67 10.86
N PHE A 132 -2.37 -4.61 10.94
CA PHE A 132 -2.74 -3.38 11.64
C PHE A 132 -3.16 -2.24 10.71
N GLN A 133 -2.78 -2.30 9.42
CA GLN A 133 -2.89 -1.15 8.54
C GLN A 133 -4.32 -0.66 8.37
N THR A 134 -5.21 -1.54 7.91
CA THR A 134 -6.60 -1.20 7.59
C THR A 134 -7.44 -0.91 8.82
N ASP A 135 -7.13 -1.57 9.93
CA ASP A 135 -7.94 -1.52 11.14
C ASP A 135 -7.51 -0.42 12.11
N LEU A 136 -6.21 -0.07 12.13
CA LEU A 136 -5.63 0.86 13.10
C LEU A 136 -4.79 1.97 12.44
N THR A 137 -3.71 1.65 11.73
CA THR A 137 -2.62 2.62 11.45
C THR A 137 -2.93 3.67 10.38
N VAL A 138 -4.05 3.57 9.66
CA VAL A 138 -4.52 4.67 8.79
C VAL A 138 -5.54 5.58 9.48
N ALA A 139 -5.77 5.44 10.79
CA ALA A 139 -6.69 6.29 11.56
C ALA A 139 -8.14 6.38 10.98
N ALA A 140 -8.61 5.31 10.31
CA ALA A 140 -9.88 5.26 9.58
C ALA A 140 -9.97 6.18 8.34
N TYR A 141 -8.83 6.63 7.84
CA TYR A 141 -8.73 7.49 6.68
C TYR A 141 -9.03 6.77 5.38
N SER A 142 -9.66 7.48 4.45
CA SER A 142 -9.82 7.06 3.06
C SER A 142 -9.17 8.05 2.13
N SER A 143 -8.19 7.61 1.34
CA SER A 143 -7.60 8.39 0.24
C SER A 143 -8.64 8.67 -0.85
N ASP A 144 -9.58 7.75 -1.09
CA ASP A 144 -10.58 7.86 -2.16
C ASP A 144 -12.02 7.81 -1.60
N PRO A 145 -12.43 8.83 -0.82
CA PRO A 145 -13.68 8.80 -0.06
C PRO A 145 -14.94 8.90 -0.94
N LEU A 146 -14.80 9.34 -2.20
CA LEU A 146 -15.92 9.51 -3.15
C LEU A 146 -16.14 8.29 -4.04
N SER A 147 -15.26 7.30 -4.00
CA SER A 147 -15.44 6.08 -4.79
C SER A 147 -16.58 5.20 -4.28
N ALA A 148 -17.08 4.34 -5.17
CA ALA A 148 -18.18 3.44 -4.87
C ALA A 148 -17.89 2.57 -3.61
N PRO A 149 -18.92 2.27 -2.79
CA PRO A 149 -18.79 1.36 -1.66
C PRO A 149 -18.14 0.03 -2.05
N GLY A 150 -17.11 -0.39 -1.32
CA GLY A 150 -16.34 -1.61 -1.60
C GLY A 150 -15.02 -1.38 -2.36
N ASN A 151 -14.82 -0.19 -2.95
CA ASN A 151 -13.52 0.17 -3.52
C ASN A 151 -12.42 0.28 -2.45
N SER A 152 -11.15 0.26 -2.86
CA SER A 152 -10.05 0.54 -1.93
C SER A 152 -10.03 1.97 -1.46
N ARG A 153 -9.64 2.14 -0.20
CA ARG A 153 -9.55 3.42 0.49
C ARG A 153 -8.14 4.01 0.57
N ASN A 154 -7.18 3.52 -0.22
CA ASN A 154 -5.75 3.84 -0.04
C ASN A 154 -5.03 4.18 -1.35
N ARG A 155 -5.78 4.54 -2.40
CA ARG A 155 -5.24 4.77 -3.74
C ARG A 155 -5.81 6.04 -4.32
N PHE A 156 -5.06 6.68 -5.22
CA PHE A 156 -5.60 7.66 -6.15
C PHE A 156 -5.62 7.09 -7.56
N SER A 157 -6.66 7.44 -8.33
CA SER A 157 -6.71 7.33 -9.80
C SER A 157 -6.34 8.69 -10.42
N ASN A 158 -6.04 8.71 -11.72
CA ASN A 158 -5.75 9.94 -12.47
C ASN A 158 -4.73 10.83 -11.76
N ALA A 159 -3.66 10.16 -11.32
CA ALA A 159 -2.66 10.71 -10.45
C ALA A 159 -1.26 10.70 -11.08
N VAL A 160 -0.48 11.68 -10.66
CA VAL A 160 0.97 11.76 -10.86
C VAL A 160 1.63 11.34 -9.56
N PHE A 161 2.53 10.38 -9.63
CA PHE A 161 3.33 9.89 -8.52
C PHE A 161 4.80 10.24 -8.78
N TYR A 162 5.47 10.77 -7.78
CA TYR A 162 6.90 11.06 -7.83
C TYR A 162 7.60 10.43 -6.63
N ASN A 163 8.72 9.74 -6.89
CA ASN A 163 9.67 9.31 -5.88
C ASN A 163 11.00 9.96 -6.20
N SER A 164 11.56 10.72 -5.28
CA SER A 164 12.91 11.26 -5.43
C SER A 164 13.94 10.11 -5.45
N PRO A 165 15.16 10.36 -5.97
CA PRO A 165 16.29 9.51 -5.65
C PRO A 165 16.46 9.39 -4.14
N VAL A 166 17.05 8.30 -3.69
CA VAL A 166 17.49 8.17 -2.30
C VAL A 166 18.82 8.89 -2.17
N PHE A 167 18.88 9.91 -1.32
CA PHE A 167 20.11 10.67 -1.05
C PHE A 167 20.48 10.54 0.43
N SER A 168 21.62 9.90 0.72
CA SER A 168 22.11 9.69 2.09
C SER A 168 21.06 9.07 3.03
N GLY A 169 20.27 8.12 2.51
CA GLY A 169 19.20 7.45 3.24
C GLY A 169 17.85 8.18 3.24
N PHE A 170 17.77 9.41 2.73
CA PHE A 170 16.52 10.17 2.63
C PHE A 170 15.81 9.97 1.29
N GLN A 171 14.49 9.88 1.31
CA GLN A 171 13.64 9.92 0.11
C GLN A 171 12.37 10.73 0.36
N ILE A 172 11.97 11.51 -0.63
CA ILE A 172 10.68 12.22 -0.66
C ILE A 172 9.80 11.57 -1.72
N ASN A 173 8.56 11.26 -1.33
CA ASN A 173 7.54 10.76 -2.22
C ASN A 173 6.37 11.73 -2.25
N ALA A 174 5.82 11.98 -3.43
CA ALA A 174 4.67 12.85 -3.62
C ALA A 174 3.65 12.18 -4.55
N THR A 175 2.38 12.46 -4.31
CA THR A 175 1.29 12.06 -5.19
C THR A 175 0.28 13.19 -5.26
N VAL A 176 -0.16 13.53 -6.47
CA VAL A 176 -1.29 14.45 -6.69
C VAL A 176 -2.25 13.80 -7.67
N ALA A 177 -3.55 13.92 -7.43
CA ALA A 177 -4.56 13.46 -8.38
C ALA A 177 -5.42 14.62 -8.88
N ALA A 178 -6.00 14.44 -10.06
CA ALA A 178 -7.00 15.37 -10.56
C ALA A 178 -8.26 15.33 -9.67
N LYS A 179 -8.87 16.50 -9.46
CA LYS A 179 -10.24 16.59 -8.96
C LYS A 179 -11.20 16.19 -10.07
N GLU A 180 -11.91 15.09 -9.88
CA GLU A 180 -12.74 14.51 -10.94
C GLU A 180 -14.13 14.15 -10.45
N ALA A 181 -15.09 14.42 -11.31
CA ALA A 181 -16.44 13.89 -11.24
C ALA A 181 -16.49 12.54 -11.99
N ASN A 182 -16.02 11.48 -11.33
CA ASN A 182 -15.80 10.14 -11.91
C ASN A 182 -17.06 9.25 -11.98
N GLY A 183 -18.22 9.83 -12.28
CA GLY A 183 -19.49 9.09 -12.25
C GLY A 183 -19.86 8.57 -10.86
N ASN A 184 -19.27 9.15 -9.81
CA ASN A 184 -19.44 8.70 -8.43
C ASN A 184 -20.90 8.86 -7.98
N ALA A 185 -21.40 7.89 -7.22
CA ALA A 185 -22.73 7.97 -6.63
C ALA A 185 -22.83 9.14 -5.64
N ALA A 186 -24.05 9.63 -5.40
CA ALA A 186 -24.27 10.61 -4.34
C ALA A 186 -23.91 10.01 -2.98
N VAL A 187 -23.34 10.82 -2.10
CA VAL A 187 -23.22 10.52 -0.68
C VAL A 187 -24.38 11.21 0.03
N ALA A 188 -25.31 10.43 0.58
CA ALA A 188 -26.44 10.97 1.30
C ALA A 188 -25.99 11.69 2.58
N ALA A 189 -26.67 12.79 2.93
CA ALA A 189 -26.52 13.40 4.24
C ALA A 189 -27.00 12.42 5.31
N THR A 190 -26.27 12.36 6.41
CA THR A 190 -26.71 11.71 7.65
C THR A 190 -26.57 12.71 8.80
N ALA A 191 -26.97 12.31 10.01
CA ALA A 191 -26.64 13.10 11.20
C ALA A 191 -25.12 13.29 11.39
N GLY A 192 -24.28 12.46 10.75
CA GLY A 192 -22.83 12.44 10.91
C GLY A 192 -22.01 13.12 9.82
N ASN A 193 -22.58 13.46 8.66
CA ASN A 193 -21.83 13.97 7.52
C ASN A 193 -22.68 14.82 6.57
N ARG A 194 -21.99 15.67 5.80
CA ARG A 194 -22.57 16.47 4.72
C ARG A 194 -22.96 15.58 3.53
N ALA A 195 -24.00 15.97 2.79
CA ALA A 195 -24.29 15.33 1.50
C ALA A 195 -23.25 15.74 0.45
N VAL A 196 -22.98 14.83 -0.48
CA VAL A 196 -22.23 15.12 -1.72
C VAL A 196 -23.11 14.71 -2.89
N PRO A 197 -23.46 15.62 -3.82
CA PRO A 197 -24.23 15.28 -5.00
C PRO A 197 -23.56 14.18 -5.83
N ALA A 198 -24.38 13.41 -6.55
CA ALA A 198 -23.85 12.45 -7.52
C ALA A 198 -22.98 13.20 -8.53
N ASN A 199 -21.83 12.62 -8.86
CA ASN A 199 -20.88 13.17 -9.81
C ASN A 199 -20.37 14.59 -9.45
N ALA A 200 -20.33 14.94 -8.16
CA ALA A 200 -19.75 16.21 -7.73
C ALA A 200 -18.24 16.24 -8.04
N THR A 201 -17.77 17.38 -8.57
CA THR A 201 -16.33 17.63 -8.71
C THR A 201 -15.80 18.16 -7.38
N PRO A 202 -14.72 17.58 -6.81
CA PRO A 202 -14.08 18.11 -5.62
C PRO A 202 -13.61 19.57 -5.81
N ASP A 203 -13.62 20.34 -4.74
CA ASP A 203 -13.14 21.73 -4.80
C ASP A 203 -11.63 21.81 -4.97
N SER A 204 -10.90 20.86 -4.37
CA SER A 204 -9.44 20.80 -4.40
C SER A 204 -8.91 19.46 -4.88
N ASN A 205 -7.72 19.50 -5.51
CA ASN A 205 -7.00 18.30 -5.89
C ASN A 205 -6.51 17.57 -4.63
N PRO A 206 -6.74 16.26 -4.51
CA PRO A 206 -6.16 15.47 -3.44
C PRO A 206 -4.65 15.30 -3.65
N TYR A 207 -3.92 15.24 -2.55
CA TYR A 207 -2.47 15.05 -2.58
C TYR A 207 -1.97 14.28 -1.35
N SER A 208 -0.80 13.68 -1.50
CA SER A 208 -0.13 12.90 -0.47
C SER A 208 1.36 13.13 -0.57
N VAL A 209 2.04 13.29 0.56
CA VAL A 209 3.48 13.42 0.64
C VAL A 209 4.01 12.55 1.77
N SER A 210 5.18 11.95 1.56
CA SER A 210 5.94 11.29 2.62
C SER A 210 7.42 11.59 2.48
N ALA A 211 8.08 11.68 3.62
CA ALA A 211 9.52 11.72 3.76
C ALA A 211 9.95 10.50 4.55
N THR A 212 10.90 9.74 4.05
CA THR A 212 11.50 8.61 4.75
C THR A 212 12.99 8.83 4.93
N TYR A 213 13.51 8.35 6.05
CA TYR A 213 14.93 8.14 6.27
C TYR A 213 15.14 6.66 6.55
N THR A 214 16.18 6.07 5.98
CA THR A 214 16.55 4.67 6.24
C THR A 214 18.07 4.52 6.24
N ASN A 215 18.56 3.90 7.30
CA ASN A 215 19.89 3.30 7.36
C ASN A 215 19.77 1.86 7.87
N THR A 216 20.90 1.20 8.13
CA THR A 216 20.94 -0.21 8.55
C THR A 216 20.20 -0.47 9.87
N GLN A 217 20.24 0.46 10.81
CA GLN A 217 19.77 0.25 12.18
C GLN A 217 18.45 0.98 12.48
N PHE A 218 18.12 2.00 11.71
CA PHE A 218 17.02 2.91 11.98
C PHE A 218 16.33 3.34 10.68
N ALA A 219 15.01 3.43 10.75
CA ALA A 219 14.22 4.10 9.73
C ALA A 219 13.17 5.00 10.39
N ALA A 220 12.80 6.07 9.70
CA ALA A 220 11.74 6.97 10.12
C ALA A 220 10.89 7.42 8.93
N MET A 221 9.66 7.80 9.20
CA MET A 221 8.73 8.38 8.25
C MET A 221 7.99 9.55 8.88
N ALA A 222 7.80 10.61 8.10
CA ALA A 222 6.76 11.60 8.31
C ALA A 222 5.92 11.69 7.02
N ALA A 223 4.60 11.79 7.15
CA ALA A 223 3.70 11.84 6.00
C ALA A 223 2.50 12.72 6.28
N TYR A 224 1.94 13.29 5.20
CA TYR A 224 0.72 14.08 5.22
C TYR A 224 -0.11 13.77 3.96
N GLU A 225 -1.43 13.64 4.13
CA GLU A 225 -2.36 13.38 3.03
C GLU A 225 -3.63 14.21 3.19
N ARG A 226 -4.13 14.75 2.07
CA ARG A 226 -5.45 15.38 1.97
C ARG A 226 -6.22 14.77 0.80
N ASN A 227 -7.42 14.28 1.06
CA ASN A 227 -8.26 13.61 0.05
C ASN A 227 -9.20 14.62 -0.62
N ALA A 228 -10.04 14.12 -1.53
CA ALA A 228 -10.98 14.92 -2.30
C ALA A 228 -12.10 15.58 -1.48
N LEU A 229 -12.35 15.10 -0.26
CA LEU A 229 -13.29 15.72 0.70
C LEU A 229 -12.56 16.60 1.72
N GLU A 230 -11.29 16.89 1.46
CA GLU A 230 -10.42 17.69 2.30
C GLU A 230 -10.24 17.15 3.73
N ALA A 231 -10.48 15.86 3.94
CA ALA A 231 -10.05 15.18 5.15
C ALA A 231 -8.51 15.09 5.14
N LYS A 232 -7.90 15.41 6.27
CA LYS A 232 -6.46 15.51 6.44
C LYS A 232 -5.98 14.37 7.32
N LEU A 233 -4.83 13.81 6.98
CA LEU A 233 -4.12 12.87 7.83
C LEU A 233 -2.65 13.26 7.91
N TRP A 234 -2.08 13.18 9.10
CA TRP A 234 -0.63 13.14 9.26
C TRP A 234 -0.21 11.88 10.01
N SER A 235 0.98 11.38 9.67
CA SER A 235 1.56 10.17 10.26
C SER A 235 3.04 10.36 10.52
N VAL A 236 3.48 9.88 11.67
CA VAL A 236 4.90 9.67 11.97
C VAL A 236 5.12 8.23 12.38
N ALA A 237 6.25 7.67 11.97
CA ALA A 237 6.60 6.31 12.34
C ALA A 237 8.12 6.13 12.38
N ALA A 238 8.58 5.15 13.15
CA ALA A 238 9.98 4.80 13.23
C ALA A 238 10.15 3.29 13.44
N SER A 239 11.30 2.78 13.01
CA SER A 239 11.76 1.45 13.35
C SER A 239 13.22 1.47 13.78
N PHE A 240 13.56 0.59 14.71
CA PHE A 240 14.91 0.44 15.24
C PHE A 240 15.27 -1.04 15.34
N ASN A 241 16.47 -1.38 14.87
CA ASN A 241 17.01 -2.72 14.90
C ASN A 241 18.13 -2.78 15.95
N PRO A 242 17.82 -3.07 17.23
CA PRO A 242 18.85 -3.16 18.28
C PRO A 242 19.88 -4.26 18.00
N ILE A 243 19.46 -5.31 17.32
CA ILE A 243 20.27 -6.41 16.77
C ILE A 243 19.76 -6.73 15.36
N THR A 244 20.53 -7.49 14.59
CA THR A 244 20.20 -7.83 13.18
C THR A 244 18.83 -8.50 13.06
N GLU A 245 18.51 -9.39 13.98
CA GLU A 245 17.33 -10.27 13.95
C GLU A 245 16.05 -9.59 14.45
N LEU A 246 16.17 -8.49 15.21
CA LEU A 246 15.04 -7.83 15.88
C LEU A 246 14.80 -6.47 15.25
N LYS A 247 13.59 -6.25 14.73
CA LYS A 247 13.09 -4.94 14.30
C LYS A 247 11.95 -4.51 15.20
N LEU A 248 12.15 -3.42 15.95
CA LEU A 248 11.12 -2.74 16.74
C LEU A 248 10.50 -1.62 15.92
N MET A 249 9.20 -1.39 16.06
CA MET A 249 8.42 -0.43 15.28
C MET A 249 7.46 0.34 16.18
N ALA A 250 7.26 1.62 15.86
CA ALA A 250 6.20 2.43 16.44
C ALA A 250 5.63 3.40 15.40
N SER A 251 4.34 3.68 15.48
CA SER A 251 3.69 4.69 14.65
C SER A 251 2.63 5.46 15.41
N TYR A 252 2.41 6.70 15.00
CA TYR A 252 1.30 7.54 15.45
C TYR A 252 0.69 8.25 14.25
N GLN A 253 -0.64 8.35 14.24
CA GLN A 253 -1.42 8.99 13.19
C GLN A 253 -2.54 9.84 13.78
N HIS A 254 -2.87 10.90 13.06
CA HIS A 254 -4.01 11.75 13.35
C HIS A 254 -4.77 12.06 12.06
N GLN A 255 -6.07 11.88 12.09
CA GLN A 255 -7.01 12.30 11.06
C GLN A 255 -7.88 13.43 11.58
N ASP A 256 -8.13 14.43 10.72
CA ASP A 256 -9.16 15.45 10.85
C ASP A 256 -10.06 15.40 9.59
N ASP A 257 -11.35 15.11 9.79
CA ASP A 257 -12.36 14.97 8.74
C ASP A 257 -13.50 16.00 8.92
N SER A 258 -13.23 17.12 9.57
CA SER A 258 -14.21 18.18 9.89
C SER A 258 -14.78 18.92 8.67
N ASN A 259 -14.11 18.84 7.52
CA ASN A 259 -14.64 19.38 6.26
C ASN A 259 -15.89 18.64 5.79
N PHE A 260 -15.96 17.33 6.04
CA PHE A 260 -17.02 16.46 5.55
C PHE A 260 -17.93 15.91 6.66
N LYS A 261 -17.34 15.48 7.78
CA LYS A 261 -18.09 15.02 8.96
C LYS A 261 -18.52 16.18 9.84
N LEU A 262 -19.67 15.99 10.49
CA LEU A 262 -20.26 16.97 11.41
C LEU A 262 -20.07 16.60 12.88
N VAL A 263 -19.81 15.31 13.15
CA VAL A 263 -19.46 14.78 14.47
C VAL A 263 -18.39 13.72 14.29
N ASN A 264 -17.67 13.42 15.37
CA ASN A 264 -16.65 12.38 15.39
C ASN A 264 -15.58 12.62 14.28
N THR A 265 -15.10 13.87 14.23
CA THR A 265 -14.25 14.40 13.16
C THR A 265 -12.80 14.01 13.30
N ASP A 266 -12.37 13.66 14.50
CA ASP A 266 -10.97 13.47 14.87
C ASP A 266 -10.71 12.01 15.19
N THR A 267 -9.69 11.42 14.56
CA THR A 267 -9.28 10.05 14.88
C THR A 267 -7.79 9.97 15.09
N LYS A 268 -7.39 9.43 16.24
CA LYS A 268 -5.99 9.18 16.59
C LYS A 268 -5.71 7.69 16.52
N ALA A 269 -4.55 7.30 16.02
CA ALA A 269 -4.11 5.92 16.08
C ALA A 269 -2.65 5.83 16.51
N TRP A 270 -2.31 4.74 17.18
CA TRP A 270 -0.93 4.39 17.47
C TRP A 270 -0.73 2.88 17.43
N LEU A 271 0.50 2.48 17.16
CA LEU A 271 0.94 1.09 17.11
C LEU A 271 2.35 0.98 17.69
N ILE A 272 2.60 -0.09 18.43
CA ILE A 272 3.94 -0.62 18.67
C ILE A 272 4.01 -2.05 18.15
N GLY A 273 5.18 -2.48 17.68
CA GLY A 273 5.32 -3.82 17.18
C GLY A 273 6.76 -4.28 17.02
N ALA A 274 6.91 -5.58 16.76
CA ALA A 274 8.20 -6.23 16.62
C ALA A 274 8.15 -7.31 15.55
N ASN A 275 9.27 -7.47 14.84
CA ASN A 275 9.58 -8.67 14.07
C ASN A 275 10.88 -9.26 14.61
N TYR A 276 10.91 -10.56 14.81
CA TYR A 276 12.10 -11.28 15.26
C TYR A 276 12.36 -12.49 14.37
N ASP A 277 13.47 -12.46 13.64
CA ASP A 277 13.94 -13.58 12.83
C ASP A 277 14.49 -14.69 13.76
N VAL A 278 13.93 -15.90 13.66
CA VAL A 278 14.26 -17.01 14.55
C VAL A 278 14.20 -18.35 13.80
N GLY A 279 15.35 -19.04 13.78
CA GLY A 279 15.50 -20.30 13.05
C GLY A 279 15.13 -20.12 11.57
N PRO A 280 14.29 -20.99 10.99
CA PRO A 280 13.85 -20.87 9.60
C PRO A 280 12.74 -19.83 9.39
N GLY A 281 12.35 -19.07 10.42
CA GLY A 281 11.11 -18.32 10.43
C GLY A 281 11.20 -16.93 11.04
N LYS A 282 10.04 -16.32 11.22
CA LYS A 282 9.89 -14.97 11.79
C LYS A 282 8.70 -14.91 12.73
N VAL A 283 8.93 -14.46 13.96
CA VAL A 283 7.86 -14.07 14.89
C VAL A 283 7.46 -12.63 14.62
N ARG A 284 6.16 -12.36 14.61
CA ARG A 284 5.57 -11.02 14.44
C ARG A 284 4.66 -10.73 15.62
N ALA A 285 4.78 -9.56 16.22
CA ALA A 285 3.91 -9.16 17.32
C ALA A 285 3.58 -7.67 17.23
N GLY A 286 2.37 -7.30 17.60
CA GLY A 286 1.95 -5.91 17.61
C GLY A 286 0.83 -5.63 18.60
N TYR A 287 0.79 -4.39 19.09
CA TYR A 287 -0.33 -3.86 19.86
C TYR A 287 -0.60 -2.41 19.48
N GLY A 288 -1.86 -2.10 19.21
CA GLY A 288 -2.24 -0.74 18.81
C GLY A 288 -3.65 -0.38 19.21
N GLN A 289 -3.95 0.90 19.05
CA GLN A 289 -5.25 1.48 19.35
C GLN A 289 -5.61 2.56 18.33
N LYS A 290 -6.89 2.61 17.97
CA LYS A 290 -7.53 3.69 17.21
C LYS A 290 -8.64 4.30 18.05
N THR A 291 -8.66 5.61 18.17
CA THR A 291 -9.59 6.39 18.99
C THR A 291 -10.20 7.49 18.13
N PRO A 292 -11.37 7.25 17.52
CA PRO A 292 -12.24 8.32 17.05
C PRO A 292 -12.85 9.04 18.25
N ASP A 293 -13.01 10.36 18.17
CA ASP A 293 -13.75 11.13 19.17
C ASP A 293 -15.23 10.71 19.20
N GLY A 294 -15.83 10.70 20.41
CA GLY A 294 -17.23 10.32 20.60
C GLY A 294 -17.60 8.86 20.26
N VAL A 295 -16.66 8.03 19.81
CA VAL A 295 -16.88 6.63 19.41
C VAL A 295 -16.00 5.68 20.24
N THR A 296 -16.49 4.47 20.47
CA THR A 296 -15.70 3.41 21.12
C THR A 296 -14.37 3.18 20.41
N LYS A 297 -13.27 3.26 21.18
CA LYS A 297 -11.93 2.95 20.70
C LYS A 297 -11.79 1.49 20.26
N THR A 298 -11.02 1.26 19.21
CA THR A 298 -10.60 -0.07 18.77
C THR A 298 -9.20 -0.36 19.31
N LYS A 299 -9.01 -1.50 19.95
CA LYS A 299 -7.69 -2.03 20.37
C LYS A 299 -7.43 -3.33 19.63
N GLN A 300 -6.17 -3.59 19.29
CA GLN A 300 -5.77 -4.85 18.67
C GLN A 300 -4.46 -5.35 19.26
N ALA A 301 -4.41 -6.63 19.58
CA ALA A 301 -3.18 -7.36 19.90
C ALA A 301 -3.06 -8.51 18.91
N SER A 302 -1.89 -8.67 18.28
CA SER A 302 -1.67 -9.72 17.29
C SER A 302 -0.31 -10.39 17.49
N LEU A 303 -0.27 -11.70 17.25
CA LEU A 303 0.92 -12.54 17.27
C LEU A 303 0.87 -13.45 16.05
N GLY A 304 1.99 -13.59 15.35
CA GLY A 304 2.11 -14.45 14.19
C GLY A 304 3.47 -15.12 14.11
N TYR A 305 3.53 -16.23 13.41
CA TYR A 305 4.76 -16.92 13.06
C TYR A 305 4.74 -17.34 11.60
N ASP A 306 5.81 -17.00 10.89
CA ASP A 306 6.10 -17.46 9.53
C ASP A 306 7.16 -18.58 9.62
N TYR A 307 6.93 -19.72 8.95
CA TYR A 307 7.92 -20.78 8.76
C TYR A 307 8.30 -20.88 7.28
N ASN A 308 9.52 -20.49 6.92
CA ASN A 308 9.93 -20.46 5.53
C ASN A 308 10.31 -21.84 5.01
N LEU A 309 9.61 -22.29 3.96
CA LEU A 309 9.96 -23.51 3.20
C LEU A 309 10.97 -23.18 2.09
N SER A 310 10.93 -21.94 1.58
CA SER A 310 11.88 -21.40 0.62
C SER A 310 11.89 -19.87 0.70
N LYS A 311 12.68 -19.20 -0.15
CA LYS A 311 12.63 -17.74 -0.32
C LYS A 311 11.26 -17.21 -0.79
N ARG A 312 10.43 -18.08 -1.36
CA ARG A 312 9.16 -17.72 -2.02
C ARG A 312 7.94 -18.33 -1.34
N THR A 313 8.11 -19.39 -0.55
CA THR A 313 7.01 -20.14 0.05
C THR A 313 7.20 -20.24 1.55
N TYR A 314 6.14 -19.94 2.31
CA TYR A 314 6.15 -20.10 3.75
C TYR A 314 4.77 -20.49 4.28
N LEU A 315 4.76 -21.23 5.38
CA LEU A 315 3.57 -21.49 6.17
C LEU A 315 3.42 -20.40 7.21
N TYR A 316 2.19 -20.13 7.64
CA TYR A 316 1.95 -19.14 8.68
C TYR A 316 0.88 -19.58 9.67
N ALA A 317 1.01 -19.04 10.88
CA ALA A 317 -0.01 -19.08 11.90
C ALA A 317 -0.13 -17.71 12.58
N ASP A 318 -1.34 -17.17 12.60
CA ASP A 318 -1.66 -15.86 13.19
C ASP A 318 -2.81 -15.98 14.18
N ILE A 319 -2.72 -15.20 15.24
CA ILE A 319 -3.81 -14.92 16.16
C ILE A 319 -3.90 -13.42 16.42
N SER A 320 -5.11 -12.89 16.39
CA SER A 320 -5.38 -11.48 16.66
C SER A 320 -6.60 -11.35 17.55
N ASN A 321 -6.53 -10.55 18.60
CA ASN A 321 -7.69 -10.11 19.35
C ASN A 321 -7.94 -8.64 19.05
N ARG A 322 -9.12 -8.33 18.49
CA ARG A 322 -9.56 -6.97 18.24
C ARG A 322 -10.77 -6.68 19.13
N LYS A 323 -10.69 -5.59 19.88
CA LYS A 323 -11.74 -5.14 20.80
C LYS A 323 -12.18 -3.74 20.47
N ASP A 324 -13.44 -3.59 20.08
CA ASP A 324 -14.15 -2.32 20.01
C ASP A 324 -15.25 -2.31 21.09
N ALA A 325 -16.53 -2.23 20.71
CA ALA A 325 -17.66 -2.51 21.60
C ALA A 325 -17.66 -3.99 22.03
N VAL A 326 -17.22 -4.89 21.15
CA VAL A 326 -17.13 -6.33 21.41
C VAL A 326 -15.72 -6.84 21.13
N SER A 327 -15.29 -7.85 21.87
CA SER A 327 -14.03 -8.54 21.60
C SER A 327 -14.24 -9.67 20.58
N LYS A 328 -13.45 -9.67 19.51
CA LYS A 328 -13.39 -10.75 18.52
C LYS A 328 -11.95 -11.26 18.42
N THR A 329 -11.80 -12.58 18.45
CA THR A 329 -10.54 -13.25 18.15
C THR A 329 -10.58 -13.77 16.72
N TYR A 330 -9.49 -13.57 16.01
CA TYR A 330 -9.24 -14.01 14.64
C TYR A 330 -8.05 -14.95 14.66
N ILE A 331 -8.17 -16.08 13.98
CA ILE A 331 -7.12 -17.09 13.84
C ILE A 331 -6.95 -17.35 12.34
N GLY A 332 -5.71 -17.43 11.88
CA GLY A 332 -5.37 -17.79 10.50
C GLY A 332 -4.25 -18.81 10.48
N LEU A 333 -4.40 -19.84 9.65
CA LEU A 333 -3.37 -20.83 9.36
C LEU A 333 -3.33 -21.04 7.86
N GLY A 334 -2.17 -20.91 7.22
CA GLY A 334 -2.16 -21.03 5.77
C GLY A 334 -0.78 -21.12 5.15
N VAL A 335 -0.78 -20.98 3.82
CA VAL A 335 0.41 -20.98 2.98
C VAL A 335 0.41 -19.73 2.12
N HIS A 336 1.60 -19.15 1.99
CA HIS A 336 1.87 -18.02 1.11
C HIS A 336 2.92 -18.45 0.08
N HIS A 337 2.69 -18.13 -1.18
CA HIS A 337 3.63 -18.35 -2.27
C HIS A 337 3.75 -17.13 -3.18
N ASN A 338 4.98 -16.67 -3.40
CA ASN A 338 5.32 -15.64 -4.38
C ASN A 338 5.93 -16.26 -5.65
N PHE A 339 5.58 -15.75 -6.82
CA PHE A 339 6.16 -16.16 -8.11
C PHE A 339 6.70 -14.99 -8.91
#